data_AF-A0A1U8Q3X6-F1
#
_entry.id   AF-A0A1U8Q3X6-F1
#
_cell.length_a   1.000
_cell.length_b   1.000
_cell.length_c   1.000
_cell.angle_alpha   90.00
_cell.angle_beta   90.00
_cell.angle_gamma   90.00
#
_symmetry.space_group_name_H-M   'P 1'
#
loop_
_entity.id
_entity.type
_entity.pdbx_description
1 polymer ?
#
loop_
_entity_poly.entity_id
_entity_poly.type
_entity_poly.pdbx_seq_one_letter_code
_entity_poly.pdbx_strand_id
1 'polypeptide(L)'
;MGLDNGGHVPAQPSPESLSRLSEGISLLLSRWTALQMAIENEWGGKDSRQKSEQLAADIFSWFSQSREPHYIDDLENMLDENMVLSFNTDIEDGSIEKVAEQLIVMHEDCQQGNYESIEKLRKSNFGKVALSQNRQVIMVKHHPERFHAAFIGTICLFSFIETSHDWPLYFIYFNLITNITIHLDFFCLLK
;
A
#
# COMPACT_ATOMS: atom_id res chain seq x y z
N MET A 1 -34.99 -13.00 -40.76
CA MET A 1 -33.51 -12.93 -40.78
C MET A 1 -33.12 -11.96 -39.68
N GLY A 2 -32.82 -12.49 -38.48
CA GLY A 2 -32.28 -11.69 -37.39
C GLY A 2 -30.78 -11.54 -37.60
N LEU A 3 -30.30 -10.31 -37.58
CA LEU A 3 -28.88 -10.00 -37.46
C LEU A 3 -28.74 -9.35 -36.09
N ASP A 4 -28.39 -10.15 -35.09
CA ASP A 4 -28.03 -9.67 -33.77
C ASP A 4 -26.61 -9.10 -33.78
N ASN A 5 -26.50 -7.90 -33.21
CA ASN A 5 -25.31 -7.08 -33.13
C ASN A 5 -24.35 -7.66 -32.07
N GLY A 6 -23.29 -8.34 -32.50
CA GLY A 6 -22.15 -8.69 -31.65
C GLY A 6 -21.11 -7.58 -31.60
N GLY A 7 -21.48 -6.40 -31.10
CA GLY A 7 -20.51 -5.38 -30.72
C GLY A 7 -19.68 -5.89 -29.56
N HIS A 8 -18.39 -6.17 -29.79
CA HIS A 8 -17.42 -6.38 -28.73
C HIS A 8 -17.24 -5.04 -27.98
N VAL A 9 -18.12 -4.79 -27.02
CA VAL A 9 -17.95 -3.74 -26.02
C VAL A 9 -16.86 -4.26 -25.07
N PRO A 10 -15.76 -3.53 -24.81
CA PRO A 10 -14.87 -3.90 -23.71
C PRO A 10 -15.71 -3.87 -22.43
N ALA A 11 -15.99 -5.06 -21.91
CA ALA A 11 -16.97 -5.28 -20.85
C ALA A 11 -16.58 -4.43 -19.64
N GLN A 12 -17.39 -3.41 -19.34
CA GLN A 12 -17.30 -2.73 -18.07
C GLN A 12 -17.49 -3.76 -16.96
N PRO A 13 -16.68 -3.74 -15.88
CA PRO A 13 -16.78 -4.73 -14.82
C PRO A 13 -18.20 -4.69 -14.23
N SER A 14 -18.86 -5.86 -14.21
CA SER A 14 -20.20 -5.97 -13.63
C SER A 14 -20.16 -5.63 -12.13
N PRO A 15 -21.24 -5.11 -11.54
CA PRO A 15 -21.29 -4.85 -10.09
C PRO A 15 -20.97 -6.10 -9.24
N GLU A 16 -21.30 -7.28 -9.76
CA GLU A 16 -20.94 -8.56 -9.13
C GLU A 16 -19.42 -8.80 -9.16
N SER A 17 -18.77 -8.58 -10.32
CA SER A 17 -17.31 -8.74 -10.45
C SER A 17 -16.54 -7.80 -9.51
N LEU A 18 -17.00 -6.56 -9.33
CA LEU A 18 -16.40 -5.59 -8.41
C LEU A 18 -16.55 -6.02 -6.94
N SER A 19 -17.73 -6.52 -6.56
CA SER A 19 -17.95 -7.04 -5.20
C SER A 19 -17.02 -8.22 -4.89
N ARG A 20 -16.90 -9.15 -5.84
CA ARG A 20 -15.99 -10.30 -5.72
C ARG A 20 -14.53 -9.87 -5.66
N LEU A 21 -14.13 -8.91 -6.48
CA LEU A 21 -12.77 -8.35 -6.46
C LEU A 21 -12.45 -7.74 -5.09
N SER A 22 -13.34 -6.91 -4.54
CA SER A 22 -13.15 -6.31 -3.21
C SER A 22 -13.00 -7.37 -2.10
N GLU A 23 -13.80 -8.43 -2.16
CA GLU A 23 -13.68 -9.57 -1.22
C GLU A 23 -12.32 -10.27 -1.39
N GLY A 24 -11.93 -10.55 -2.63
CA GLY A 24 -10.68 -11.23 -2.95
C GLY A 24 -9.44 -10.45 -2.53
N ILE A 25 -9.41 -9.13 -2.76
CA ILE A 25 -8.34 -8.23 -2.29
C ILE A 25 -8.20 -8.33 -0.77
N SER A 26 -9.32 -8.20 -0.05
CA SER A 26 -9.33 -8.25 1.42
C SER A 26 -8.82 -9.61 1.95
N LEU A 27 -9.26 -10.71 1.31
CA LEU A 27 -8.82 -12.05 1.67
C LEU A 27 -7.33 -12.25 1.40
N LEU A 28 -6.81 -11.73 0.29
CA LEU A 28 -5.41 -11.87 -0.07
C LEU A 28 -4.50 -11.09 0.89
N LEU A 29 -4.83 -9.83 1.19
CA LEU A 29 -4.11 -9.02 2.17
C LEU A 29 -4.14 -9.64 3.58
N SER A 30 -5.26 -10.25 3.98
CA SER A 30 -5.37 -10.96 5.27
C SER A 30 -4.41 -12.16 5.41
N ARG A 31 -3.91 -12.68 4.28
CA ARG A 31 -2.98 -13.83 4.23
C ARG A 31 -1.54 -13.42 4.06
N TRP A 32 -1.32 -12.18 3.63
CA TRP A 32 0.02 -11.66 3.45
C TRP A 32 0.70 -11.53 4.81
N THR A 33 1.63 -12.45 5.08
CA THR A 33 2.18 -12.63 6.44
C THR A 33 2.95 -11.40 6.91
N ALA A 34 3.68 -10.72 6.03
CA ALA A 34 4.38 -9.50 6.38
C ALA A 34 3.42 -8.38 6.82
N LEU A 35 2.31 -8.19 6.10
CA LEU A 35 1.26 -7.24 6.48
C LEU A 35 0.57 -7.64 7.80
N GLN A 36 0.25 -8.92 8.00
CA GLN A 36 -0.34 -9.36 9.27
C GLN A 36 0.62 -9.15 10.45
N MET A 37 1.91 -9.41 10.26
CA MET A 37 2.91 -9.11 11.27
C MET A 37 3.00 -7.60 11.56
N ALA A 38 2.94 -6.75 10.55
CA ALA A 38 2.93 -5.30 10.73
C ALA A 38 1.71 -4.81 11.53
N ILE A 39 0.54 -5.40 11.29
CA ILE A 39 -0.69 -5.11 12.04
C ILE A 39 -0.59 -5.61 13.49
N GLU A 40 -0.15 -6.86 13.69
CA GLU A 40 -0.05 -7.47 15.02
C GLU A 40 0.95 -6.77 15.93
N ASN A 41 2.04 -6.25 15.36
CA ASN A 41 3.06 -5.52 16.10
C ASN A 41 2.85 -4.01 16.11
N GLU A 42 1.72 -3.52 15.58
CA GLU A 42 1.40 -2.09 15.48
C GLU A 42 2.54 -1.25 14.85
N TRP A 43 3.23 -1.77 13.83
CA TRP A 43 4.35 -1.04 13.20
C TRP A 43 3.89 0.24 12.50
N GLY A 44 2.63 0.29 12.06
CA GLY A 44 1.97 1.50 11.59
C GLY A 44 1.29 2.33 12.69
N GLY A 45 1.44 1.97 13.97
CA GLY A 45 0.69 2.56 15.08
C GLY A 45 -0.63 1.84 15.40
N LYS A 46 -1.41 2.39 16.33
CA LYS A 46 -2.67 1.79 16.82
C LYS A 46 -3.75 1.65 15.75
N ASP A 47 -3.62 2.43 14.68
CA ASP A 47 -4.49 2.46 13.50
C ASP A 47 -3.99 1.53 12.38
N SER A 48 -2.99 0.67 12.62
CA SER A 48 -2.45 -0.28 11.61
C SER A 48 -3.54 -1.13 10.93
N ARG A 49 -4.59 -1.53 11.66
CA ARG A 49 -5.73 -2.24 11.08
C ARG A 49 -6.51 -1.38 10.09
N GLN A 50 -6.79 -0.13 10.46
CA GLN A 50 -7.48 0.83 9.59
C GLN A 50 -6.65 1.13 8.35
N LYS A 51 -5.33 1.25 8.49
CA LYS A 51 -4.40 1.42 7.35
C LYS A 51 -4.43 0.23 6.39
N SER A 52 -4.57 -0.99 6.90
CA SER A 52 -4.74 -2.18 6.07
C SER A 52 -6.06 -2.17 5.30
N GLU A 53 -7.14 -1.68 5.91
CA GLU A 53 -8.42 -1.52 5.23
C GLU A 53 -8.34 -0.43 4.16
N GLN A 54 -7.62 0.67 4.44
CA GLN A 54 -7.36 1.72 3.47
C GLN A 54 -6.56 1.20 2.27
N LEU A 55 -5.49 0.44 2.51
CA LEU A 55 -4.71 -0.21 1.44
C LEU A 55 -5.60 -1.09 0.55
N ALA A 56 -6.51 -1.86 1.13
CA ALA A 56 -7.46 -2.67 0.36
C ALA A 56 -8.37 -1.79 -0.53
N ALA A 57 -8.86 -0.68 0.02
CA ALA A 57 -9.68 0.28 -0.72
C ALA A 57 -8.92 0.97 -1.85
N ASP A 58 -7.65 1.32 -1.61
CA ASP A 58 -6.77 1.97 -2.59
C ASP A 58 -6.47 1.02 -3.77
N ILE A 59 -6.14 -0.24 -3.49
CA ILE A 59 -5.97 -1.29 -4.51
C ILE A 59 -7.26 -1.48 -5.32
N PHE A 60 -8.41 -1.58 -4.64
CA PHE A 60 -9.70 -1.73 -5.31
C PHE A 60 -10.03 -0.53 -6.21
N SER A 61 -9.75 0.67 -5.70
CA SER A 61 -9.92 1.93 -6.43
C SER A 61 -9.01 1.98 -7.66
N TRP A 62 -7.75 1.57 -7.54
CA TRP A 62 -6.80 1.47 -8.63
C TRP A 62 -7.29 0.54 -9.75
N PHE A 63 -7.81 -0.64 -9.39
CA PHE A 63 -8.44 -1.54 -10.36
C PHE A 63 -9.69 -0.97 -11.02
N SER A 64 -10.51 -0.23 -10.27
CA SER A 64 -11.80 0.26 -10.74
C SER A 64 -11.71 1.54 -11.59
N GLN A 65 -10.67 2.35 -11.40
CA GLN A 65 -10.56 3.67 -12.01
C GLN A 65 -9.69 3.71 -13.26
N SER A 66 -8.65 2.88 -13.36
CA SER A 66 -7.80 2.93 -14.55
C SER A 66 -8.45 2.19 -15.73
N ARG A 67 -8.45 2.87 -16.87
CA ARG A 67 -8.83 2.32 -18.18
C ARG A 67 -7.61 1.82 -18.97
N GLU A 68 -6.43 2.03 -18.40
CA GLU A 68 -5.13 1.63 -18.95
C GLU A 68 -4.77 0.23 -18.46
N PRO A 69 -3.92 -0.51 -19.20
CA PRO A 69 -3.44 -1.80 -18.75
C PRO A 69 -2.78 -1.68 -17.37
N HIS A 70 -3.23 -2.51 -16.43
CA HIS A 70 -2.65 -2.62 -15.10
C HIS A 70 -1.29 -3.30 -15.19
N TYR A 71 -0.21 -2.55 -15.01
CA TYR A 71 1.13 -3.13 -14.92
C TYR A 71 1.42 -3.63 -13.51
N ILE A 72 2.07 -4.80 -13.42
CA ILE A 72 2.43 -5.39 -12.13
C ILE A 72 3.41 -4.50 -11.36
N ASP A 73 4.38 -3.89 -12.04
CA ASP A 73 5.38 -3.00 -11.44
C ASP A 73 4.75 -1.80 -10.70
N ASP A 74 3.65 -1.23 -11.23
CA ASP A 74 2.93 -0.13 -10.59
C ASP A 74 2.25 -0.58 -9.29
N LEU A 75 1.69 -1.78 -9.29
CA LEU A 75 1.06 -2.38 -8.13
C LEU A 75 2.10 -2.78 -7.07
N GLU A 76 3.24 -3.32 -7.49
CA GLU A 76 4.38 -3.61 -6.61
C GLU A 76 4.87 -2.35 -5.91
N ASN A 77 5.09 -1.27 -6.66
CA ASN A 77 5.49 0.03 -6.10
C ASN A 77 4.45 0.55 -5.10
N MET A 78 3.16 0.48 -5.42
CA MET A 78 2.10 0.92 -4.51
C MET A 78 2.05 0.11 -3.20
N LEU A 79 2.30 -1.21 -3.28
CA LEU A 79 2.39 -2.08 -2.11
C LEU A 79 3.63 -1.77 -1.28
N ASP A 80 4.80 -1.62 -1.91
CA ASP A 80 6.07 -1.30 -1.24
C ASP A 80 6.00 0.06 -0.52
N GLU A 81 5.56 1.10 -1.22
CA GLU A 81 5.36 2.44 -0.66
C GLU A 81 4.42 2.41 0.55
N ASN A 82 3.34 1.63 0.49
CA ASN A 82 2.44 1.50 1.63
C ASN A 82 3.09 0.79 2.82
N MET A 83 3.88 -0.26 2.58
CA MET A 83 4.56 -0.96 3.66
C MET A 83 5.60 -0.05 4.33
N VAL A 84 6.30 0.78 3.56
CA VAL A 84 7.26 1.76 4.09
C VAL A 84 6.56 2.91 4.82
N LEU A 85 5.57 3.56 4.18
CA LEU A 85 4.96 4.81 4.68
C LEU A 85 3.90 4.56 5.75
N SER A 86 3.04 3.57 5.55
CA SER A 86 1.90 3.30 6.44
C SER A 86 2.28 2.38 7.59
N PHE A 87 3.17 1.41 7.33
CA PHE A 87 3.54 0.35 8.27
C PHE A 87 5.00 0.41 8.77
N ASN A 88 5.77 1.42 8.38
CA ASN A 88 7.15 1.64 8.83
C ASN A 88 8.06 0.40 8.65
N THR A 89 7.88 -0.32 7.54
CA THR A 89 8.62 -1.55 7.26
C THR A 89 9.05 -1.65 5.81
N ASP A 90 10.23 -2.22 5.62
CA ASP A 90 10.79 -2.58 4.33
C ASP A 90 10.71 -4.11 4.17
N ILE A 91 10.13 -4.59 3.06
CA ILE A 91 9.90 -6.01 2.80
C ILE A 91 10.78 -6.45 1.63
N GLU A 92 11.81 -7.23 1.94
CA GLU A 92 12.77 -7.76 0.95
C GLU A 92 12.63 -9.28 0.76
N ASP A 93 11.51 -9.89 1.16
CA ASP A 93 11.32 -11.35 1.14
C ASP A 93 10.73 -11.90 -0.19
N GLY A 94 10.53 -11.03 -1.19
CA GLY A 94 9.92 -11.37 -2.47
C GLY A 94 8.40 -11.61 -2.38
N SER A 95 7.74 -11.21 -1.28
CA SER A 95 6.30 -11.41 -1.11
C SER A 95 5.46 -10.31 -1.74
N ILE A 96 6.01 -9.10 -1.94
CA ILE A 96 5.32 -7.99 -2.61
C ILE A 96 4.95 -8.38 -4.04
N GLU A 97 5.93 -8.89 -4.79
CA GLU A 97 5.81 -9.30 -6.18
C GLU A 97 4.77 -10.42 -6.33
N LYS A 98 4.79 -11.40 -5.42
CA LYS A 98 3.81 -12.50 -5.41
C LYS A 98 2.39 -12.03 -5.10
N VAL A 99 2.24 -11.07 -4.19
CA VAL A 99 0.92 -10.51 -3.86
C VAL A 99 0.40 -9.67 -5.01
N ALA A 100 1.25 -8.86 -5.65
CA ALA A 100 0.91 -8.09 -6.83
C ALA A 100 0.47 -9.00 -8.00
N GLU A 101 1.22 -10.05 -8.29
CA GLU A 101 0.87 -11.04 -9.32
C GLU A 101 -0.51 -11.66 -9.06
N GLN A 102 -0.78 -12.06 -7.82
CA GLN A 102 -2.06 -12.65 -7.44
C GLN A 102 -3.23 -11.67 -7.55
N LEU A 103 -3.01 -10.39 -7.24
CA LEU A 103 -4.00 -9.32 -7.40
C LEU A 103 -4.34 -9.08 -8.87
N ILE A 104 -3.34 -9.02 -9.75
CA ILE A 104 -3.54 -8.86 -11.21
C ILE A 104 -4.33 -10.03 -11.78
N VAL A 105 -3.89 -11.27 -11.52
CA VAL A 105 -4.59 -12.47 -12.01
C VAL A 105 -6.03 -12.52 -11.51
N MET A 106 -6.27 -12.16 -10.25
CA MET A 106 -7.62 -12.11 -9.68
C MET A 106 -8.52 -11.07 -10.37
N HIS A 107 -7.95 -9.90 -10.70
CA HIS A 107 -8.67 -8.87 -11.44
C HIS A 107 -9.02 -9.35 -12.86
N GLU A 108 -8.08 -9.96 -13.58
CA GLU A 108 -8.32 -10.53 -14.91
C GLU A 108 -9.37 -11.65 -14.90
N ASP A 109 -9.32 -12.53 -13.91
CA ASP A 109 -10.30 -13.59 -13.67
C ASP A 109 -11.71 -12.99 -13.47
N CYS A 110 -11.83 -11.95 -12.64
CA CYS A 110 -13.08 -11.22 -12.40
C CYS A 110 -13.63 -10.57 -13.68
N GLN A 111 -12.77 -10.02 -14.55
CA GLN A 111 -13.19 -9.47 -15.84
C GLN A 111 -13.74 -10.54 -16.79
N GLN A 112 -13.22 -11.77 -16.70
CA GLN A 112 -13.68 -12.92 -17.50
C GLN A 112 -14.90 -13.63 -16.87
N GLY A 113 -15.37 -13.19 -15.70
CA GLY A 113 -16.44 -13.84 -14.95
C GLY A 113 -16.03 -15.17 -14.31
N ASN A 114 -14.72 -15.43 -14.20
CA ASN A 114 -14.18 -16.58 -13.50
C ASN A 114 -13.92 -16.20 -12.04
N TYR A 115 -14.62 -16.83 -11.10
CA TYR A 115 -14.46 -16.56 -9.66
C TYR A 115 -13.82 -17.73 -8.91
N GLU A 116 -13.27 -18.72 -9.63
CA GLU A 116 -12.70 -19.92 -9.02
C GLU A 116 -11.52 -19.59 -8.11
N SER A 117 -10.66 -18.64 -8.49
CA SER A 117 -9.52 -18.17 -7.69
C SER A 117 -9.97 -17.61 -6.33
N ILE A 118 -11.00 -16.77 -6.32
CA ILE A 118 -11.58 -16.18 -5.09
C ILE A 118 -12.27 -17.25 -4.25
N GLU A 119 -13.02 -18.15 -4.89
CA GLU A 119 -13.69 -19.25 -4.20
C GLU A 119 -12.70 -20.24 -3.57
N LYS A 120 -11.57 -20.50 -4.25
CA LYS A 120 -10.46 -21.30 -3.72
C LYS A 120 -9.79 -20.59 -2.55
N LEU A 121 -9.55 -19.28 -2.64
CA LEU A 121 -9.10 -18.50 -1.51
C LEU A 121 -10.10 -18.63 -0.35
N ARG A 122 -11.38 -18.40 -0.57
CA ARG A 122 -12.44 -18.54 0.45
C ARG A 122 -12.47 -19.92 1.11
N LYS A 123 -12.34 -21.01 0.34
CA LYS A 123 -12.38 -22.39 0.83
C LYS A 123 -11.09 -22.84 1.51
N SER A 124 -9.94 -22.32 1.10
CA SER A 124 -8.70 -22.61 1.79
C SER A 124 -8.75 -21.91 3.15
N ASN A 125 -9.11 -22.66 4.19
CA ASN A 125 -9.04 -22.22 5.58
C ASN A 125 -7.57 -21.93 5.94
N PHE A 126 -7.10 -20.72 5.66
CA PHE A 126 -5.92 -20.15 6.31
C PHE A 126 -6.32 -19.20 7.44
N GLY A 127 -7.51 -19.43 8.01
CA GLY A 127 -7.97 -18.76 9.22
C GLY A 127 -7.57 -19.58 10.46
N LYS A 128 -6.67 -19.00 11.27
CA LYS A 128 -6.34 -19.37 12.67
C LYS A 128 -5.23 -20.39 12.96
N VAL A 129 -4.68 -21.16 12.01
CA VAL A 129 -3.74 -22.25 12.36
C VAL A 129 -2.25 -21.92 12.12
N ALA A 130 -1.91 -20.97 11.25
CA ALA A 130 -0.50 -20.70 10.92
C ALA A 130 0.24 -19.74 11.87
N LEU A 131 -0.44 -19.08 12.80
CA LEU A 131 0.23 -18.28 13.85
C LEU A 131 0.77 -19.15 15.00
N SER A 132 0.65 -20.48 14.92
CA SER A 132 1.15 -21.40 15.94
C SER A 132 2.38 -22.21 15.53
N GLN A 133 2.70 -22.36 14.23
CA GLN A 133 3.75 -23.29 13.80
C GLN A 133 4.63 -22.75 12.66
N ASN A 134 5.42 -21.73 12.99
CA ASN A 134 6.84 -21.55 12.64
C ASN A 134 7.15 -20.06 12.71
N ARG A 135 7.88 -19.65 13.73
CA ARG A 135 8.58 -18.36 13.75
C ARG A 135 9.75 -18.47 12.75
N GLN A 136 9.45 -18.51 11.44
CA GLN A 136 10.46 -18.07 10.49
C GLN A 136 10.58 -16.57 10.71
N VAL A 137 11.79 -16.16 11.09
CA VAL A 137 12.19 -14.76 11.13
C VAL A 137 12.13 -14.30 9.68
N ILE A 138 10.95 -13.85 9.24
CA ILE A 138 10.87 -13.01 8.07
C ILE A 138 11.71 -11.80 8.45
N MET A 139 12.81 -11.59 7.71
CA MET A 139 13.71 -10.45 7.91
C MET A 139 13.00 -9.19 7.44
N VAL A 140 11.92 -8.84 8.12
CA VAL A 140 11.37 -7.51 8.11
C VAL A 140 12.43 -6.65 8.77
N LYS A 141 13.20 -5.93 7.97
CA LYS A 141 14.08 -4.90 8.49
C LYS A 141 13.19 -3.76 9.00
N HIS A 142 12.70 -3.91 10.22
CA HIS A 142 12.19 -2.78 10.97
C HIS A 142 13.37 -1.82 11.12
N HIS A 143 13.37 -0.74 10.34
CA HIS A 143 14.35 0.34 10.39
C HIS A 143 13.79 1.44 11.31
N PRO A 144 14.01 1.39 12.64
CA PRO A 144 13.55 2.43 13.56
C PRO A 144 14.22 3.80 13.31
N GLU A 145 15.25 3.84 12.46
CA GLU A 145 16.14 4.99 12.28
C GLU A 145 15.80 5.89 11.09
N ARG A 146 14.90 5.50 10.18
CA ARG A 146 14.65 6.29 8.95
C ARG A 146 13.77 7.52 9.15
N PHE A 147 12.94 7.57 10.20
CA PHE A 147 12.06 8.72 10.46
C PHE A 147 12.48 9.57 11.66
N HIS A 148 13.38 9.10 12.53
CA HIS A 148 13.97 9.94 13.56
C HIS A 148 14.73 11.14 12.96
N ALA A 149 15.31 11.02 11.77
CA ALA A 149 15.96 12.18 11.13
C ALA A 149 14.97 13.30 10.75
N ALA A 150 13.75 12.96 10.30
CA ALA A 150 12.72 13.94 9.96
C ALA A 150 12.04 14.53 11.22
N PHE A 151 11.85 13.71 12.25
CA PHE A 151 11.18 14.14 13.48
C PHE A 151 12.13 14.85 14.47
N ILE A 152 13.39 14.42 14.60
CA ILE A 152 14.38 15.09 15.46
C ILE A 152 14.74 16.48 14.90
N GLY A 153 14.79 16.66 13.58
CA GLY A 153 14.98 17.98 12.98
C GLY A 153 13.86 18.98 13.33
N THR A 154 12.62 18.50 13.38
CA THR A 154 11.43 19.33 13.64
C THR A 154 11.20 19.55 15.14
N ILE A 155 11.43 18.53 15.98
CA ILE A 155 11.29 18.63 17.45
C ILE A 155 12.43 19.44 18.07
N CYS A 156 13.68 19.32 17.59
CA CYS A 156 14.78 20.16 18.10
C CYS A 156 14.55 21.65 17.79
N LEU A 157 13.86 22.00 16.70
CA LEU A 157 13.46 23.38 16.45
C LEU A 157 12.39 23.85 17.45
N PHE A 158 11.40 23.02 17.77
CA PHE A 158 10.33 23.38 18.69
C PHE A 158 10.81 23.53 20.14
N SER A 159 11.75 22.70 20.61
CA SER A 159 12.30 22.82 21.96
C SER A 159 13.29 23.98 22.13
N PHE A 160 13.84 24.53 21.05
CA PHE A 160 14.73 25.71 21.13
C PHE A 160 13.96 27.04 21.03
N ILE A 161 12.75 27.04 20.47
CA ILE A 161 11.92 28.25 20.28
C ILE A 161 11.25 28.72 21.58
N GLU A 162 11.06 27.85 22.58
CA GLU A 162 10.41 28.23 23.84
C GLU A 162 11.34 28.97 24.83
N THR A 163 12.61 29.26 24.45
CA THR A 163 13.59 29.90 25.35
C THR A 163 14.29 31.13 24.78
N SER A 164 13.98 31.61 23.57
CA SER A 164 14.64 32.80 23.02
C SER A 164 13.69 33.71 22.26
N HIS A 165 13.31 34.79 22.91
CA HIS A 165 12.42 35.84 22.42
C HIS A 165 13.15 36.76 21.41
N ASP A 166 13.61 36.23 20.27
CA ASP A 166 14.25 37.01 19.21
C ASP A 166 13.72 36.61 17.82
N TRP A 167 12.68 37.33 17.37
CA TRP A 167 11.88 37.06 16.18
C TRP A 167 12.47 37.40 14.77
N PRO A 168 13.59 38.14 14.58
CA PRO A 168 14.04 38.52 13.25
C PRO A 168 14.88 37.45 12.51
N LEU A 169 15.43 36.43 13.18
CA LEU A 169 16.16 35.34 12.51
C LEU A 169 15.25 34.19 12.06
N TYR A 170 14.05 34.06 12.64
CA TYR A 170 13.06 33.06 12.27
C TYR A 170 12.54 33.26 10.84
N PHE A 171 12.36 34.51 10.41
CA PHE A 171 11.86 34.81 9.06
C PHE A 171 12.86 34.41 7.97
N ILE A 172 14.16 34.54 8.23
CA ILE A 172 15.22 34.18 7.28
C ILE A 172 15.39 32.65 7.24
N TYR A 173 15.32 31.99 8.41
CA TYR A 173 15.43 30.54 8.49
C TYR A 173 14.22 29.82 7.88
N PHE A 174 12.99 30.32 8.11
CA PHE A 174 11.79 29.77 7.48
C PHE A 174 11.81 29.92 5.95
N ASN A 175 12.31 31.05 5.43
CA ASN A 175 12.47 31.25 3.99
C ASN A 175 13.62 30.41 3.40
N LEU A 176 14.68 30.09 4.16
CA LEU A 176 15.76 29.23 3.70
C LEU A 176 15.34 27.74 3.69
N ILE A 177 14.58 27.30 4.68
CA ILE A 177 14.04 25.93 4.77
C ILE A 177 13.05 25.70 3.63
N THR A 178 12.11 26.62 3.38
CA THR A 178 11.18 26.48 2.25
C THR A 178 11.89 26.52 0.90
N ASN A 179 12.95 27.33 0.75
CA ASN A 179 13.75 27.37 -0.49
C ASN A 179 14.54 26.07 -0.74
N ILE A 180 15.09 25.45 0.31
CA ILE A 180 15.81 24.17 0.23
C ILE A 180 14.86 23.00 -0.07
N THR A 181 13.66 22.97 0.54
CA THR A 181 12.65 21.94 0.25
C THR A 181 12.21 22.00 -1.22
N ILE A 182 11.93 23.20 -1.75
CA ILE A 182 11.55 23.37 -3.17
C ILE A 182 12.68 22.94 -4.11
N HIS A 183 13.95 23.14 -3.72
CA HIS A 183 15.11 22.76 -4.54
C HIS A 183 15.40 21.25 -4.52
N LEU A 184 15.03 20.53 -3.45
CA LEU A 184 15.15 19.07 -3.35
C LEU A 184 14.02 18.36 -4.12
N ASP A 185 12.81 18.90 -4.11
CA ASP A 185 11.70 18.40 -4.96
C ASP A 185 12.04 18.53 -6.46
N PHE A 186 12.71 19.62 -6.85
CA PHE A 186 13.15 19.82 -8.24
C PHE A 186 14.29 18.88 -8.67
N PHE A 187 15.10 18.39 -7.73
CA PHE A 187 16.22 17.48 -8.00
C PHE A 187 15.78 16.02 -8.10
N CYS A 188 14.70 15.63 -7.42
CA CYS A 188 14.06 14.31 -7.56
C CYS A 188 13.24 14.18 -8.86
N LEU A 189 12.77 15.28 -9.44
CA LEU A 189 11.99 15.29 -10.70
C LEU A 189 12.84 15.21 -11.99
N LEU A 190 14.18 15.21 -11.88
CA LEU A 190 15.08 15.27 -13.04
C LEU A 190 15.99 14.03 -13.19
N LYS A 191 15.66 12.91 -12.55
CA LYS A 191 16.40 11.65 -12.67
C LYS A 191 15.44 10.47 -12.77
#